data_AF-A0A839DUE6-F1
#
_entry.id   AF-A0A839DUE6-F1
#
_cell.length_a   1.000
_cell.length_b   1.000
_cell.length_c   1.000
_cell.angle_alpha   90.00
_cell.angle_beta   90.00
_cell.angle_gamma   90.00
#
_symmetry.space_group_name_H-M   'P 1'
#
loop_
_entity.id
_entity.type
_entity.pdbx_description
1 polymer ?
#
loop_
_entity_poly.entity_id
_entity_poly.type
_entity_poly.pdbx_seq_one_letter_code
_entity_poly.pdbx_strand_id
1 'polypeptide(L)' 'MAGAWEVLQCQRCLYTWRTTEPDRRTKRDSYPEAFKMTQADIDNAPEVPAIPALRGRG' A
#
# COMPACT_ATOMS: atom_id res chain seq x y z
N MET A 1 7.25 -11.11 -25.26
CA MET A 1 5.87 -10.80 -24.87
C MET A 1 5.75 -9.29 -24.72
N ALA A 2 5.05 -8.61 -25.62
CA ALA A 2 4.69 -7.20 -25.44
C ALA A 2 3.34 -7.16 -24.72
N GLY A 3 3.24 -6.42 -23.60
CA GLY A 3 2.02 -6.33 -22.78
C GLY A 3 2.16 -6.78 -21.32
N ALA A 4 3.34 -7.22 -20.88
CA ALA A 4 3.60 -7.43 -19.46
C ALA A 4 3.81 -6.07 -18.77
N TRP A 5 3.14 -5.87 -17.64
CA TRP A 5 3.39 -4.76 -16.71
C TRP A 5 4.11 -5.29 -15.49
N GLU A 6 4.92 -4.44 -14.88
CA GLU A 6 5.56 -4.74 -13.60
C GLU A 6 4.71 -4.17 -12.46
N VAL A 7 4.81 -4.80 -11.30
CA VAL A 7 4.23 -4.30 -10.06
C VAL A 7 5.32 -3.63 -9.25
N LEU A 8 5.10 -2.36 -8.93
CA LEU A 8 5.97 -1.57 -8.07
C LEU A 8 5.29 -1.40 -6.70
N GLN A 9 6.10 -1.37 -5.63
CA GLN A 9 5.61 -1.20 -4.26
C GLN A 9 6.47 -0.19 -3.49
N CYS A 10 5.81 0.75 -2.83
CA CYS A 10 6.47 1.62 -1.85
C CYS A 10 6.80 0.83 -0.58
N GLN A 11 8.07 0.77 -0.18
CA GLN A 11 8.49 0.04 1.02
C GLN A 11 8.04 0.70 2.34
N ARG A 12 7.50 1.92 2.28
CA ARG A 12 7.05 2.66 3.46
C ARG A 12 5.57 2.44 3.77
N CYS A 13 4.70 2.61 2.77
CA CYS A 13 3.24 2.50 2.95
C CYS A 13 2.63 1.27 2.27
N LEU A 14 3.46 0.42 1.64
CA LEU A 14 3.05 -0.78 0.89
C LEU A 14 2.10 -0.52 -0.27
N TYR A 15 1.86 0.75 -0.62
CA TYR A 15 1.08 1.12 -1.79
C TYR A 15 1.72 0.52 -3.04
N THR A 16 0.89 -0.16 -3.82
CA THR A 16 1.32 -0.99 -4.94
C THR A 16 0.61 -0.54 -6.21
N TRP A 17 1.36 -0.40 -7.31
CA TRP A 17 0.82 0.03 -8.61
C TRP A 17 1.51 -0.68 -9.77
N ARG A 18 0.89 -0.63 -10.95
CA ARG A 18 1.46 -1.18 -12.18
C ARG A 18 2.17 -0.10 -12.98
N THR A 19 3.18 -0.47 -13.76
CA THR A 19 3.89 0.46 -14.66
C THR A 19 2.99 1.12 -15.72
N THR A 20 1.78 0.61 -15.91
CA THR A 20 0.76 1.13 -16.84
C THR A 20 -0.33 1.97 -16.16
N GLU A 21 -0.28 2.18 -14.84
CA GLU A 21 -1.26 3.03 -14.15
C GLU A 21 -1.09 4.53 -14.50
N PRO A 22 -2.17 5.33 -14.47
CA PRO A 22 -2.10 6.76 -14.73
C PRO A 22 -1.33 7.52 -13.66
N ASP A 23 -0.85 8.72 -14.00
CA ASP A 23 -0.07 9.60 -13.11
C ASP A 23 -0.67 9.78 -11.71
N ARG A 24 -1.99 9.88 -11.60
CA ARG A 24 -2.69 10.01 -10.30
C ARG A 24 -2.46 8.82 -9.34
N ARG A 25 -1.92 7.70 -9.82
CA ARG A 25 -1.56 6.50 -9.05
C ARG A 25 -0.05 6.25 -9.01
N THR A 26 0.75 6.90 -9.86
CA THR A 26 2.19 6.62 -9.99
C THR A 26 3.08 7.79 -9.56
N LYS A 27 2.61 9.03 -9.68
CA LYS A 27 3.34 10.25 -9.32
C LYS A 27 2.87 10.80 -7.99
N ARG A 28 3.82 11.09 -7.10
CA ARG A 28 3.56 11.65 -5.76
C ARG A 28 2.76 12.95 -5.80
N ASP A 29 3.11 13.86 -6.69
CA ASP A 29 2.49 15.19 -6.76
C ASP A 29 1.09 15.15 -7.38
N SER A 30 0.77 14.08 -8.12
CA SER A 30 -0.56 13.85 -8.71
C SER A 30 -1.44 12.94 -7.87
N TYR A 31 -0.89 12.32 -6.81
CA TYR A 31 -1.63 11.42 -5.94
C TYR A 31 -2.62 12.23 -5.07
N PRO A 32 -3.90 11.82 -4.95
CA PRO A 32 -4.88 12.62 -4.24
C PRO A 32 -4.54 12.77 -2.74
N GLU A 33 -4.55 14.00 -2.24
CA GLU A 33 -4.23 14.31 -0.83
C GLU A 33 -5.06 13.51 0.16
N ALA A 34 -6.35 13.31 -0.10
CA ALA A 34 -7.26 12.57 0.77
C ALA A 34 -6.87 11.10 1.00
N PHE A 35 -5.99 10.53 0.17
CA PHE A 35 -5.48 9.17 0.33
C PHE A 35 -4.02 9.13 0.80
N LYS A 36 -3.37 10.28 1.01
CA LYS A 36 -1.99 10.32 1.52
C LYS A 36 -2.00 10.00 3.01
N MET A 37 -1.10 9.13 3.42
CA MET A 37 -0.85 8.79 4.82
C MET A 37 0.48 9.39 5.25
N THR A 38 0.50 10.00 6.43
CA THR A 38 1.71 10.39 7.14
C THR A 38 2.37 9.16 7.78
N GLN A 39 3.58 9.31 8.36
CA GLN A 39 4.15 8.22 9.15
C GLN A 39 3.26 7.85 10.34
N ALA A 40 2.73 8.87 11.02
CA ALA A 40 1.89 8.68 12.19
C ALA A 40 0.60 7.91 11.84
N ASP A 41 0.01 8.15 10.67
CA ASP A 41 -1.17 7.39 10.22
C ASP A 41 -0.84 5.90 9.99
N ILE A 42 0.37 5.59 9.52
CA ILE A 42 0.83 4.21 9.30
C ILE A 42 1.11 3.54 10.64
N ASP A 43 1.85 4.20 11.53
CA ASP A 43 2.24 3.66 12.83
C ASP A 43 1.03 3.42 13.75
N ASN A 44 -0.02 4.25 13.61
CA ASN A 44 -1.25 4.16 14.39
C ASN A 44 -2.41 3.54 13.61
N ALA A 45 -2.15 2.89 12.47
CA ALA A 45 -3.18 2.23 11.68
C ALA A 45 -3.86 1.14 12.54
N PRO A 46 -5.20 1.14 12.64
CA PRO A 46 -5.90 0.16 13.46
C PRO A 46 -5.85 -1.21 12.78
N GLU A 47 -5.63 -2.24 13.60
CA GLU A 47 -5.71 -3.62 13.17
C GLU A 47 -7.18 -4.05 13.09
N VAL A 48 -7.71 -4.18 11.87
CA VAL A 48 -9.14 -4.49 11.67
C VAL A 48 -9.32 -5.58 10.59
N PRO A 49 -9.85 -6.76 10.96
CA PRO A 49 -10.17 -7.19 12.33
C PRO A 49 -8.89 -7.42 13.15
N ALA A 50 -9.01 -7.41 14.49
CA ALA A 50 -7.92 -7.86 15.35
C ALA A 50 -7.51 -9.30 15.00
N ILE A 51 -6.21 -9.53 14.89
CA ILE A 51 -5.55 -10.80 14.66
C ILE A 51 -5.80 -11.67 15.91
N PRO A 52 -6.44 -12.83 15.76
CA PRO A 52 -6.62 -13.75 16.87
C PRO A 52 -5.28 -14.21 17.43
N ALA A 53 -5.22 -14.44 18.75
CA ALA A 53 -4.05 -15.02 19.38
C ALA A 53 -3.65 -16.35 18.69
N LEU A 54 -2.35 -16.55 18.52
CA LEU A 54 -1.81 -17.80 17.97
C LEU A 54 -2.29 -18.98 18.82
N ARG A 55 -2.84 -20.01 18.17
CA ARG A 55 -3.17 -21.26 18.87
C ARG A 55 -1.88 -21.93 19.30
N GLY A 56 -1.74 -22.23 20.59
CA GLY A 56 -0.62 -23.00 21.11
C GLY A 56 -0.51 -24.35 20.42
N ARG A 57 0.72 -24.89 20.27
CA ARG A 57 0.91 -26.27 19.84
C ARG A 57 0.42 -27.17 21.00
N GLY A 58 -0.70 -27.86 20.78
CA GLY A 58 -1.10 -28.98 21.62
C GLY A 58 -0.18 -30.18 21.45
#